data_AF-A0A838ZU64-F1
#
_entry.id   AF-A0A838ZU64-F1
#
_cell.length_a   1.000
_cell.length_b   1.000
_cell.length_c   1.000
_cell.angle_alpha   90.00
_cell.angle_beta   90.00
_cell.angle_gamma   90.00
#
_symmetry.space_group_name_H-M   'P 1'
#
loop_
_entity.id
_entity.type
_entity.pdbx_description
1 polymer ?
#
loop_
_entity_poly.entity_id
_entity_poly.type
_entity_poly.pdbx_seq_one_letter_code
_entity_poly.pdbx_strand_id
1 'polypeptide(L)'
;MESNHEIKSRNEINFNFDKILSVFGDEKMDLVQPNNSIFHGTVKEHLERLKSEKKTYSDITSFNKNGEKLHWVHFVQEGGGTLGISLVGYAFVLEFLGIRFLRLAGTSAGAINTLFLAAIGEKDDPKTPELFDMLTNPSRFDMRSFIDAKNTIVRKMILSLSKGYGLIKNILLRYVFLLFAIIFPLPLLSHIGKVWFIVYGSLLGIFVLASLYMVYLFYRFNQYNFGINPGTKFQEFLEKELESFGVESQEHLDEKAKGKTQFQFNPESTYRSNVSQNLEPDATADLVQEVQVDQPVENLDEVKKKSKLTLYLNVENKLEGNQLPDEYGEIAWDYSFVATDINNETKVVLPLDGRLYFENQKNINPSNYVRASMAIPIFFEPQFFPEKPTKNHPGKNIPEQLKELWEEFKAKPKYKVRDKGILIDGGSLSNFPINLFHNPKISGKEPRMPIMGVRIMDEDPEEKIPITKKMSFTGFAGKIINTLRNNEDNSFLAINPFYKKYSIADISAYETKVNWLNFGLSEAEQKALFLVGIKAALTYLENFDWETYKKERSKI
;
A
#
# COMPACT_ATOMS: atom_id res chain seq x y z
N MET A 1 -23.27 -25.99 33.28
CA MET A 1 -22.34 -24.85 33.39
C MET A 1 -21.72 -24.66 32.02
N GLU A 2 -22.48 -24.09 31.10
CA GLU A 2 -22.00 -23.63 29.79
C GLU A 2 -21.84 -22.11 29.93
N SER A 3 -20.59 -21.64 29.83
CA SER A 3 -20.28 -20.22 29.83
C SER A 3 -20.62 -19.65 28.46
N ASN A 4 -21.80 -19.03 28.37
CA ASN A 4 -22.11 -18.07 27.33
C ASN A 4 -21.07 -16.94 27.37
N HIS A 5 -20.08 -16.99 26.49
CA HIS A 5 -19.32 -15.81 26.12
C HIS A 5 -20.25 -14.93 25.27
N GLU A 6 -20.93 -14.00 25.93
CA GLU A 6 -21.53 -12.84 25.27
C GLU A 6 -20.46 -12.13 24.43
N ILE A 7 -20.61 -12.24 23.11
CA ILE A 7 -19.95 -11.35 22.16
C ILE A 7 -20.55 -9.97 22.40
N LYS A 8 -19.85 -9.14 23.18
CA LYS A 8 -20.17 -7.71 23.31
C LYS A 8 -20.29 -7.10 21.90
N SER A 9 -21.37 -6.36 21.67
CA SER A 9 -21.62 -5.57 20.48
C SER A 9 -20.41 -4.70 20.12
N ARG A 10 -19.79 -4.95 18.96
CA ARG A 10 -18.76 -4.07 18.36
C ARG A 10 -19.42 -2.81 17.80
N ASN A 11 -19.88 -1.87 18.65
CA ASN A 11 -20.77 -0.79 18.19
C ASN A 11 -20.34 0.66 18.50
N GLU A 12 -19.12 0.93 18.95
CA GLU A 12 -18.62 2.32 19.00
C GLU A 12 -17.24 2.42 18.36
N ILE A 13 -17.20 3.03 17.18
CA ILE A 13 -15.96 3.42 16.49
C ILE A 13 -15.30 4.53 17.31
N ASN A 14 -14.02 4.38 17.63
CA ASN A 14 -13.30 5.41 18.35
C ASN A 14 -12.83 6.53 17.41
N PHE A 15 -13.24 7.77 17.72
CA PHE A 15 -12.84 8.98 17.00
C PHE A 15 -11.99 9.93 17.87
N ASN A 16 -11.58 9.51 19.07
CA ASN A 16 -10.86 10.35 20.03
C ASN A 16 -9.35 10.00 20.09
N PHE A 17 -8.51 11.00 19.91
CA PHE A 17 -7.05 10.91 19.97
C PHE A 17 -6.47 10.65 21.38
N ASP A 18 -7.26 10.76 22.44
CA ASP A 18 -6.81 10.66 23.84
C ASP A 18 -5.95 9.42 24.11
N LYS A 19 -6.32 8.27 23.56
CA LYS A 19 -5.54 7.04 23.76
C LYS A 19 -4.16 7.14 23.10
N ILE A 20 -4.07 7.67 21.88
CA ILE A 20 -2.79 7.88 21.19
C ILE A 20 -1.94 8.87 21.98
N LEU A 21 -2.53 9.98 22.43
CA LEU A 21 -1.83 10.99 23.22
C LEU A 21 -1.40 10.47 24.59
N SER A 22 -2.14 9.55 25.21
CA SER A 22 -1.73 8.92 26.47
C SER A 22 -0.51 8.00 26.31
N VAL A 23 -0.30 7.44 25.12
CA VAL A 23 0.82 6.53 24.82
C VAL A 23 2.04 7.28 24.32
N PHE A 24 1.86 8.28 23.45
CA PHE A 24 2.96 8.97 22.77
C PHE A 24 3.10 10.45 23.11
N GLY A 25 2.12 11.06 23.78
CA GLY A 25 2.08 12.51 23.98
C GLY A 25 3.26 13.06 24.75
N ASP A 26 3.79 12.30 25.72
CA ASP A 26 4.95 12.68 26.54
C ASP A 26 6.30 12.23 25.97
N GLU A 27 6.31 11.53 24.83
CA GLU A 27 7.54 11.13 24.14
C GLU A 27 8.29 12.38 23.67
N LYS A 28 9.58 12.45 24.01
CA LYS A 28 10.43 13.60 23.66
C LYS A 28 10.91 13.49 22.22
N MET A 29 10.86 14.61 21.51
CA MET A 29 11.26 14.67 20.12
C MET A 29 11.92 16.01 19.80
N ASP A 30 13.07 15.92 19.15
CA ASP A 30 13.81 17.08 18.65
C ASP A 30 13.52 17.23 17.17
N LEU A 31 12.89 18.34 16.79
CA LEU A 31 12.57 18.65 15.39
C LEU A 31 13.32 19.89 14.93
N VAL A 32 13.85 19.81 13.71
CA VAL A 32 14.51 20.93 13.05
C VAL A 32 13.44 21.81 12.40
N GLN A 33 13.32 23.03 12.89
CA GLN A 33 12.41 24.03 12.37
C GLN A 33 12.92 24.64 11.05
N PRO A 34 12.04 25.29 10.25
CA PRO A 34 12.42 25.92 8.98
C PRO A 34 13.55 26.97 9.08
N ASN A 35 13.75 27.57 10.26
CA ASN A 35 14.81 28.52 10.54
C ASN A 35 16.14 27.85 10.98
N ASN A 36 16.26 26.53 10.83
CA ASN A 36 17.36 25.69 11.30
C ASN A 36 17.58 25.67 12.82
N SER A 37 16.63 26.18 13.61
CA SER A 37 16.63 25.96 15.06
C SER A 37 16.06 24.58 15.40
N ILE A 38 16.47 24.02 16.55
CA ILE A 38 15.92 22.75 17.04
C ILE A 38 14.91 23.08 18.12
N PHE A 39 13.68 22.62 17.94
CA PHE A 39 12.69 22.64 19.00
C PHE A 39 12.73 21.33 19.78
N HIS A 40 13.03 21.45 21.06
CA HIS A 40 13.01 20.38 22.02
C HIS A 40 11.66 20.39 22.73
N GLY A 41 10.88 19.32 22.60
CA GLY A 41 9.59 19.22 23.25
C GLY A 41 9.01 17.82 23.19
N THR A 42 7.83 17.64 23.77
CA THR A 42 7.07 16.39 23.65
C THR A 42 6.25 16.36 22.36
N VAL A 43 5.83 15.18 21.92
CA VAL A 43 4.92 15.02 20.78
C VAL A 43 3.67 15.90 20.94
N LYS A 44 3.10 15.95 22.15
CA LYS A 44 1.93 16.79 22.44
C LYS A 44 2.24 18.28 22.28
N GLU A 45 3.38 18.75 22.77
CA GLU A 45 3.79 20.15 22.64
C GLU A 45 3.96 20.55 21.16
N HIS A 46 4.54 19.67 20.35
CA HIS A 46 4.67 19.88 18.89
C HIS A 46 3.32 19.95 18.19
N LEU A 47 2.42 19.02 18.50
CA LEU A 47 1.07 18.96 17.93
C LEU A 47 0.25 20.21 18.28
N GLU A 48 0.21 20.60 19.55
CA GLU A 48 -0.53 21.78 20.01
C GLU A 48 0.05 23.08 19.44
N ARG A 49 1.38 23.18 19.33
CA ARG A 49 2.02 24.33 18.67
C ARG A 49 1.59 24.43 17.21
N LEU A 50 1.72 23.37 16.42
CA LEU A 50 1.30 23.38 15.01
C LEU A 50 -0.20 23.66 14.86
N LYS A 51 -1.04 23.12 15.73
CA LYS A 51 -2.48 23.41 15.75
C LYS A 51 -2.76 24.89 16.03
N SER A 52 -1.98 25.51 16.93
CA SER A 52 -2.10 26.93 17.28
C SER A 52 -1.68 27.90 16.17
N GLU A 53 -0.78 27.47 15.26
CA GLU A 53 -0.33 28.27 14.10
C GLU A 53 -1.45 28.49 13.07
N LYS A 54 -2.54 27.69 13.11
CA LYS A 54 -3.69 27.77 12.19
C LYS A 54 -3.27 27.81 10.71
N LYS A 55 -2.24 27.01 10.38
CA LYS A 55 -1.73 26.86 9.02
C LYS A 55 -2.83 26.42 8.07
N THR A 56 -2.80 26.95 6.85
CA THR A 56 -3.67 26.49 5.77
C THR A 56 -2.92 25.43 4.97
N TYR A 57 -3.54 24.26 4.81
CA TYR A 57 -2.95 23.15 4.05
C TYR A 57 -3.54 22.97 2.66
N SER A 58 -4.73 23.55 2.40
CA SER A 58 -5.51 23.36 1.18
C SER A 58 -6.56 24.47 1.06
N ASP A 59 -6.94 24.81 -0.17
CA ASP A 59 -8.04 25.74 -0.42
C ASP A 59 -9.42 25.07 -0.32
N ILE A 60 -9.45 23.74 -0.38
CA ILE A 60 -10.65 22.94 -0.19
C ILE A 60 -10.76 22.59 1.29
N THR A 61 -11.80 23.11 1.92
CA THR A 61 -12.01 23.01 3.36
C THR A 61 -13.43 22.58 3.68
N SER A 62 -13.66 22.09 4.89
CA SER A 62 -15.01 21.88 5.43
C SER A 62 -14.98 22.12 6.94
N PHE A 63 -16.10 21.90 7.62
CA PHE A 63 -16.17 21.94 9.07
C PHE A 63 -16.65 20.60 9.60
N ASN A 64 -16.01 20.13 10.68
CA ASN A 64 -16.50 18.95 11.38
C ASN A 64 -17.73 19.29 12.22
N LYS A 65 -18.32 18.26 12.85
CA LYS A 65 -19.50 18.39 13.73
C LYS A 65 -19.28 19.35 14.92
N ASN A 66 -18.02 19.59 15.31
CA ASN A 66 -17.63 20.47 16.41
C ASN A 66 -17.31 21.91 15.94
N GLY A 67 -17.43 22.20 14.64
CA GLY A 67 -17.09 23.50 14.06
C GLY A 67 -15.59 23.74 13.86
N GLU A 68 -14.74 22.72 13.99
CA GLU A 68 -13.33 22.83 13.63
C GLU A 68 -13.14 22.74 12.12
N LYS A 69 -12.25 23.59 11.59
CA LYS A 69 -11.94 23.65 10.17
C LYS A 69 -11.12 22.43 9.75
N LEU A 70 -11.55 21.77 8.68
CA LEU A 70 -10.88 20.65 8.05
C LEU A 70 -10.24 21.09 6.72
N HIS A 71 -9.07 20.53 6.39
CA HIS A 71 -8.36 20.76 5.14
C HIS A 71 -8.27 19.48 4.31
N TRP A 72 -8.61 19.54 3.03
CA TRP A 72 -8.69 18.34 2.18
C TRP A 72 -7.49 18.18 1.28
N VAL A 73 -6.92 16.97 1.28
CA VAL A 73 -5.72 16.62 0.52
C VAL A 73 -5.92 15.32 -0.24
N HIS A 74 -5.05 15.07 -1.21
CA HIS A 74 -4.88 13.74 -1.79
C HIS A 74 -3.73 13.03 -1.07
N PHE A 75 -3.93 11.78 -0.65
CA PHE A 75 -2.97 11.08 0.21
C PHE A 75 -2.50 9.77 -0.42
N VAL A 76 -1.18 9.63 -0.56
CA VAL A 76 -0.52 8.49 -1.23
C VAL A 76 0.43 7.81 -0.27
N GLN A 77 0.40 6.49 -0.22
CA GLN A 77 1.11 5.71 0.78
C GLN A 77 1.92 4.58 0.15
N GLU A 78 3.21 4.55 0.45
CA GLU A 78 4.13 3.52 -0.03
C GLU A 78 3.90 2.15 0.64
N GLY A 79 4.19 1.08 -0.10
CA GLY A 79 4.28 -0.27 0.46
C GLY A 79 5.54 -0.50 1.32
N GLY A 80 5.38 -1.18 2.46
CA GLY A 80 6.50 -1.49 3.36
C GLY A 80 6.27 -2.70 4.26
N GLY A 81 5.36 -3.61 3.91
CA GLY A 81 5.01 -4.77 4.73
C GLY A 81 4.66 -4.40 6.18
N THR A 82 5.34 -4.99 7.14
CA THR A 82 5.07 -4.74 8.58
C THR A 82 5.47 -3.34 9.04
N LEU A 83 6.26 -2.59 8.25
CA LEU A 83 6.59 -1.19 8.56
C LEU A 83 5.39 -0.24 8.39
N GLY A 84 4.29 -0.72 7.79
CA GLY A 84 3.07 0.06 7.59
C GLY A 84 2.44 0.65 8.85
N ILE A 85 2.79 0.16 10.05
CA ILE A 85 2.41 0.79 11.33
C ILE A 85 2.85 2.26 11.40
N SER A 86 4.01 2.58 10.80
CA SER A 86 4.51 3.95 10.73
C SER A 86 3.62 4.87 9.88
N LEU A 87 2.92 4.34 8.87
CA LEU A 87 1.96 5.11 8.06
C LEU A 87 0.75 5.55 8.89
N VAL A 88 0.33 4.73 9.86
CA VAL A 88 -0.77 5.10 10.77
C VAL A 88 -0.33 6.20 11.73
N GLY A 89 0.90 6.14 12.24
CA GLY A 89 1.48 7.24 13.02
C GLY A 89 1.59 8.55 12.24
N TYR A 90 1.96 8.47 10.96
CA TYR A 90 2.00 9.63 10.06
C TYR A 90 0.60 10.21 9.81
N ALA A 91 -0.38 9.35 9.46
CA ALA A 91 -1.76 9.76 9.22
C ALA A 91 -2.41 10.35 10.48
N PHE A 92 -2.06 9.87 11.67
CA PHE A 92 -2.54 10.42 12.94
C PHE A 92 -2.23 11.91 13.08
N VAL A 93 -0.99 12.32 12.79
CA VAL A 93 -0.59 13.73 12.88
C VAL A 93 -1.37 14.59 11.89
N LEU A 94 -1.58 14.09 10.66
CA LEU A 94 -2.41 14.78 9.67
C LEU A 94 -3.84 14.98 10.21
N GLU A 95 -4.47 13.91 10.68
CA GLU A 95 -5.85 13.98 11.15
C GLU A 95 -6.01 14.83 12.42
N PHE A 96 -5.03 14.80 13.32
CA PHE A 96 -4.99 15.64 14.52
C PHE A 96 -4.97 17.13 14.18
N LEU A 97 -4.25 17.51 13.13
CA LEU A 97 -4.17 18.89 12.63
C LEU A 97 -5.35 19.28 11.70
N GLY A 98 -6.40 18.45 11.63
CA GLY A 98 -7.59 18.73 10.85
C GLY A 98 -7.45 18.43 9.36
N ILE A 99 -6.40 17.72 8.93
CA ILE A 99 -6.24 17.29 7.54
C ILE A 99 -7.09 16.04 7.31
N ARG A 100 -7.80 15.98 6.17
CA ARG A 100 -8.65 14.86 5.73
C ARG A 100 -8.37 14.50 4.28
N PHE A 101 -8.76 13.28 3.92
CA PHE A 101 -8.34 12.66 2.67
C PHE A 101 -9.50 12.60 1.68
N LEU A 102 -9.36 13.32 0.56
CA LEU A 102 -10.35 13.30 -0.51
C LEU A 102 -10.13 12.10 -1.44
N ARG A 103 -8.88 11.91 -1.86
CA ARG A 103 -8.41 10.79 -2.68
C ARG A 103 -7.32 10.04 -1.95
N LEU A 104 -7.39 8.71 -1.96
CA LEU A 104 -6.45 7.83 -1.28
C LEU A 104 -5.78 6.88 -2.28
N ALA A 105 -4.49 6.61 -2.14
CA ALA A 105 -3.83 5.58 -2.92
C ALA A 105 -2.79 4.86 -2.08
N GLY A 106 -2.67 3.55 -2.25
CA GLY A 106 -1.68 2.77 -1.54
C GLY A 106 -1.30 1.48 -2.22
N THR A 107 -0.08 1.04 -1.93
CA THR A 107 0.44 -0.26 -2.33
C THR A 107 0.72 -1.09 -1.09
N SER A 108 0.46 -2.41 -1.11
CA SER A 108 0.86 -3.32 -0.04
C SER A 108 0.33 -2.83 1.33
N ALA A 109 1.21 -2.60 2.31
CA ALA A 109 0.82 -2.05 3.61
C ALA A 109 0.11 -0.68 3.53
N GLY A 110 0.47 0.16 2.55
CA GLY A 110 -0.24 1.41 2.26
C GLY A 110 -1.65 1.18 1.72
N ALA A 111 -1.90 0.07 1.01
CA ALA A 111 -3.23 -0.31 0.56
C ALA A 111 -4.15 -0.71 1.74
N ILE A 112 -3.60 -1.39 2.76
CA ILE A 112 -4.32 -1.69 4.00
C ILE A 112 -4.77 -0.39 4.68
N ASN A 113 -3.84 0.56 4.87
CA ASN A 113 -4.20 1.83 5.50
C ASN A 113 -5.21 2.61 4.66
N THR A 114 -5.03 2.66 3.34
CA THR A 114 -5.96 3.28 2.39
C THR A 114 -7.38 2.70 2.52
N LEU A 115 -7.50 1.37 2.60
CA LEU A 115 -8.79 0.70 2.74
C LEU A 115 -9.51 1.13 4.02
N PHE A 116 -8.82 1.09 5.16
CA PHE A 116 -9.44 1.45 6.42
C PHE A 116 -9.72 2.95 6.54
N LEU A 117 -8.85 3.82 6.00
CA LEU A 117 -9.12 5.26 5.90
C LEU A 117 -10.38 5.57 5.05
N ALA A 118 -10.68 4.72 4.07
CA ALA A 118 -11.90 4.82 3.25
C ALA A 118 -13.15 4.19 3.91
N ALA A 119 -12.97 3.18 4.78
CA ALA A 119 -14.07 2.39 5.36
C ALA A 119 -14.56 2.87 6.73
N ILE A 120 -13.69 3.47 7.54
CA ILE A 120 -13.99 3.83 8.93
C ILE A 120 -14.78 5.14 9.00
N GLY A 121 -15.93 5.11 9.66
CA GLY A 121 -16.76 6.29 9.93
C GLY A 121 -17.26 7.01 8.68
N GLU A 122 -17.62 8.29 8.82
CA GLU A 122 -17.88 9.21 7.71
C GLU A 122 -16.59 9.88 7.26
N LYS A 123 -16.56 10.40 6.02
CA LYS A 123 -15.35 11.01 5.41
C LYS A 123 -14.71 12.15 6.23
N ASP A 124 -15.49 12.85 7.06
CA ASP A 124 -15.02 13.96 7.92
C ASP A 124 -14.45 13.51 9.28
N ASP A 125 -14.83 12.32 9.76
CA ASP A 125 -14.40 11.83 11.07
C ASP A 125 -12.87 11.54 11.07
N PRO A 126 -12.16 11.53 12.21
CA PRO A 126 -10.77 11.05 12.26
C PRO A 126 -10.70 9.52 12.35
N LYS A 127 -9.98 8.83 11.47
CA LYS A 127 -9.97 7.36 11.36
C LYS A 127 -8.85 6.71 12.16
N THR A 128 -7.77 7.44 12.39
CA THR A 128 -6.56 6.96 13.05
C THR A 128 -6.73 6.52 14.50
N PRO A 129 -7.66 7.06 15.32
CA PRO A 129 -7.91 6.50 16.66
C PRO A 129 -8.42 5.07 16.62
N GLU A 130 -9.42 4.77 15.78
CA GLU A 130 -9.92 3.41 15.58
C GLU A 130 -8.84 2.50 14.99
N LEU A 131 -8.07 2.98 14.00
CA LEU A 131 -6.95 2.22 13.44
C LEU A 131 -5.90 1.87 14.51
N PHE A 132 -5.58 2.82 15.40
CA PHE A 132 -4.66 2.58 16.50
C PHE A 132 -5.24 1.55 17.49
N ASP A 133 -6.53 1.61 17.77
CA ASP A 133 -7.22 0.61 18.61
C ASP A 133 -7.20 -0.78 17.99
N MET A 134 -7.40 -0.89 16.67
CA MET A 134 -7.25 -2.13 15.94
C MET A 134 -5.83 -2.68 16.08
N LEU A 135 -4.82 -1.87 15.78
CA LEU A 135 -3.40 -2.27 15.79
C LEU A 135 -2.91 -2.67 17.19
N THR A 136 -3.34 -1.95 18.23
CA THR A 136 -2.88 -2.18 19.61
C THR A 136 -3.67 -3.24 20.37
N ASN A 137 -4.75 -3.77 19.79
CA ASN A 137 -5.57 -4.80 20.41
C ASN A 137 -5.23 -6.19 19.85
N PRO A 138 -4.54 -7.06 20.61
CA PRO A 138 -4.13 -8.39 20.14
C PRO A 138 -5.28 -9.32 19.75
N SER A 139 -6.51 -9.05 20.24
CA SER A 139 -7.70 -9.81 19.87
C SER A 139 -8.29 -9.42 18.51
N ARG A 140 -7.93 -8.24 18.00
CA ARG A 140 -8.34 -7.72 16.69
C ARG A 140 -7.23 -7.89 15.67
N PHE A 141 -6.01 -7.53 16.03
CA PHE A 141 -4.85 -7.56 15.14
C PHE A 141 -3.70 -8.36 15.76
N ASP A 142 -3.44 -9.53 15.18
CA ASP A 142 -2.24 -10.32 15.48
C ASP A 142 -1.52 -10.69 14.18
N MET A 143 -0.46 -9.95 13.85
CA MET A 143 0.36 -10.21 12.66
C MET A 143 0.95 -11.62 12.63
N ARG A 144 1.22 -12.24 13.79
CA ARG A 144 1.76 -13.61 13.86
C ARG A 144 0.74 -14.63 13.40
N SER A 145 -0.54 -14.34 13.57
CA SER A 145 -1.65 -15.20 13.14
C SER A 145 -1.82 -15.21 11.61
N PHE A 146 -1.33 -14.17 10.91
CA PHE A 146 -1.39 -14.08 9.45
C PHE A 146 -0.45 -15.08 8.77
N ILE A 147 0.49 -15.67 9.51
CA ILE A 147 1.28 -16.82 9.05
C ILE A 147 0.46 -18.10 9.32
N ASP A 148 -0.38 -18.45 8.34
CA ASP A 148 -1.39 -19.51 8.38
C ASP A 148 -0.99 -20.78 7.60
N ALA A 149 0.29 -20.95 7.30
CA ALA A 149 0.83 -22.17 6.73
C ALA A 149 0.54 -23.41 7.62
N LYS A 150 -0.18 -24.40 7.06
CA LYS A 150 -0.62 -25.62 7.77
C LYS A 150 0.53 -26.49 8.32
N ASN A 151 1.70 -26.45 7.69
CA ASN A 151 2.85 -27.26 8.10
C ASN A 151 3.76 -26.48 9.06
N THR A 152 3.95 -27.00 10.28
CA THR A 152 4.75 -26.37 11.34
C THR A 152 6.20 -26.09 10.92
N ILE A 153 6.81 -26.93 10.09
CA ILE A 153 8.18 -26.73 9.59
C ILE A 153 8.19 -25.59 8.57
N VAL A 154 7.21 -25.54 7.68
CA VAL A 154 7.03 -24.45 6.72
C VAL A 154 6.79 -23.13 7.45
N ARG A 155 5.94 -23.13 8.48
CA ARG A 155 5.72 -21.99 9.36
C ARG A 155 7.01 -21.51 10.05
N LYS A 156 7.82 -22.44 10.58
CA LYS A 156 9.14 -22.11 11.15
C LYS A 156 10.12 -21.56 10.10
N MET A 157 10.04 -22.03 8.85
CA MET A 157 10.84 -21.53 7.75
C MET A 157 10.43 -20.11 7.34
N ILE A 158 9.12 -19.83 7.27
CA ILE A 158 8.58 -18.48 7.05
C ILE A 158 9.03 -17.52 8.17
N LEU A 159 8.87 -17.93 9.42
CA LEU A 159 9.31 -17.16 10.60
C LEU A 159 10.84 -16.98 10.67
N SER A 160 11.58 -17.87 10.03
CA SER A 160 13.00 -17.68 9.85
C SER A 160 13.29 -16.66 8.76
N LEU A 161 12.62 -16.73 7.61
CA LEU A 161 12.78 -15.76 6.52
C LEU A 161 12.52 -14.33 7.00
N SER A 162 11.49 -14.14 7.85
CA SER A 162 11.16 -12.86 8.47
C SER A 162 12.23 -12.29 9.42
N LYS A 163 13.11 -13.14 9.94
CA LYS A 163 14.24 -12.77 10.81
C LYS A 163 15.60 -12.81 10.09
N GLY A 164 15.58 -13.05 8.77
CA GLY A 164 16.76 -13.18 7.91
C GLY A 164 17.08 -14.63 7.49
N TYR A 165 17.78 -14.77 6.36
CA TYR A 165 18.08 -16.06 5.70
C TYR A 165 19.05 -17.00 6.46
N GLY A 166 19.46 -16.68 7.70
CA GLY A 166 20.52 -17.40 8.41
C GLY A 166 20.23 -18.89 8.62
N LEU A 167 18.98 -19.24 8.91
CA LEU A 167 18.58 -20.63 9.16
C LEU A 167 18.53 -21.45 7.86
N ILE A 168 18.02 -20.88 6.75
CA ILE A 168 18.06 -21.51 5.42
C ILE A 168 19.50 -21.69 4.94
N LYS A 169 20.34 -20.66 5.12
CA LYS A 169 21.79 -20.75 4.81
C LYS A 169 22.46 -21.88 5.60
N ASN A 170 22.14 -22.03 6.89
CA ASN A 170 22.69 -23.08 7.73
C ASN A 170 22.20 -24.47 7.32
N ILE A 171 20.92 -24.61 6.94
CA ILE A 171 20.37 -25.87 6.41
C ILE A 171 21.06 -26.24 5.09
N LEU A 172 21.18 -25.30 4.16
CA LEU A 172 21.86 -25.51 2.88
C LEU A 172 23.33 -25.89 3.08
N LEU A 173 24.05 -25.19 3.96
CA LEU A 173 25.45 -25.47 4.25
C LEU A 173 25.62 -26.87 4.86
N ARG A 174 24.74 -27.28 5.78
CA ARG A 174 24.74 -28.64 6.34
C ARG A 174 24.43 -29.69 5.29
N TYR A 175 23.49 -29.43 4.39
CA TYR A 175 23.15 -30.33 3.29
C TYR A 175 24.33 -30.49 2.31
N VAL A 176 24.98 -29.39 1.93
CA VAL A 176 26.18 -29.40 1.07
C VAL A 176 27.34 -30.10 1.77
N PHE A 177 27.55 -29.88 3.07
CA PHE A 177 28.58 -30.58 3.83
C PHE A 177 28.31 -32.08 3.91
N LEU A 178 27.05 -32.48 4.11
CA LEU A 178 26.66 -33.89 4.14
C LEU A 178 26.80 -34.54 2.76
N LEU A 179 26.43 -33.84 1.68
CA LEU A 179 26.70 -34.25 0.30
C LEU A 179 28.20 -34.40 0.04
N PHE A 180 29.00 -33.41 0.46
CA PHE A 180 30.45 -33.47 0.34
C PHE A 180 30.96 -34.70 1.07
N ALA A 181 30.67 -34.88 2.36
CA ALA A 181 31.11 -36.04 3.14
C ALA A 181 30.79 -37.38 2.49
N ILE A 182 29.61 -37.50 1.86
CA ILE A 182 29.15 -38.70 1.14
C ILE A 182 29.92 -38.93 -0.17
N ILE A 183 30.33 -37.87 -0.86
CA ILE A 183 31.19 -37.98 -2.05
C ILE A 183 32.66 -38.20 -1.61
N PHE A 184 33.08 -37.54 -0.54
CA PHE A 184 34.43 -37.50 0.00
C PHE A 184 34.44 -36.85 1.41
N PRO A 185 35.08 -37.43 2.45
CA PRO A 185 36.01 -38.56 2.40
C PRO A 185 35.39 -39.90 2.81
N LEU A 186 34.10 -39.97 3.15
CA LEU A 186 33.51 -41.17 3.76
C LEU A 186 33.58 -42.43 2.88
N PRO A 187 33.45 -42.36 1.54
CA PRO A 187 33.67 -43.53 0.69
C PRO A 187 35.08 -44.10 0.77
N LEU A 188 36.09 -43.27 1.01
CA LEU A 188 37.48 -43.75 1.18
C LEU A 188 37.66 -44.40 2.55
N LEU A 189 37.14 -43.75 3.60
CA LEU A 189 37.22 -44.27 4.97
C LEU A 189 36.46 -45.58 5.15
N SER A 190 35.37 -45.79 4.40
CA SER A 190 34.57 -47.03 4.48
C SER A 190 35.35 -48.29 4.10
N HIS A 191 36.43 -48.16 3.31
CA HIS A 191 37.33 -49.26 2.95
C HIS A 191 38.32 -49.62 4.07
N ILE A 192 38.51 -48.74 5.08
CA ILE A 192 39.50 -48.88 6.15
C ILE A 192 38.96 -49.74 7.31
N GLY A 193 37.64 -49.87 7.46
CA GLY A 193 37.06 -50.76 8.48
C GLY A 193 35.53 -50.77 8.54
N LYS A 194 34.98 -51.84 9.13
CA LYS A 194 33.52 -52.08 9.24
C LYS A 194 32.76 -50.93 9.92
N VAL A 195 33.37 -50.26 10.89
CA VAL A 195 32.77 -49.10 11.58
C VAL A 195 32.49 -47.97 10.59
N TRP A 196 33.48 -47.60 9.78
CA TRP A 196 33.34 -46.53 8.78
C TRP A 196 32.37 -46.88 7.65
N PHE A 197 32.26 -48.17 7.29
CA PHE A 197 31.24 -48.65 6.37
C PHE A 197 29.81 -48.42 6.89
N ILE A 198 29.55 -48.74 8.17
CA ILE A 198 28.25 -48.51 8.82
C ILE A 198 27.95 -47.00 8.92
N VAL A 199 28.94 -46.18 9.27
CA VAL A 199 28.80 -44.72 9.34
C VAL A 199 28.45 -44.14 7.96
N TYR A 200 29.14 -44.55 6.91
CA TYR A 200 28.87 -44.12 5.54
C TYR A 200 27.46 -44.49 5.10
N GLY A 201 27.04 -45.75 5.28
CA GLY A 201 25.69 -46.21 4.93
C GLY A 201 24.59 -45.46 5.69
N SER A 202 24.81 -45.16 6.97
CA SER A 202 23.85 -44.40 7.79
C SER A 202 23.70 -42.96 7.32
N LEU A 203 24.81 -42.26 7.04
CA LEU A 203 24.79 -40.89 6.52
C LEU A 203 24.21 -40.82 5.10
N LEU A 204 24.50 -41.81 4.25
CA LEU A 204 23.88 -41.93 2.93
C LEU A 204 22.36 -42.11 3.04
N GLY A 205 21.87 -42.93 3.98
CA GLY A 205 20.44 -43.07 4.26
C GLY A 205 19.81 -41.74 4.71
N ILE A 206 20.44 -41.02 5.62
CA ILE A 206 19.99 -39.69 6.07
C ILE A 206 19.95 -38.71 4.90
N PHE A 207 20.96 -38.72 4.01
CA PHE A 207 20.99 -37.87 2.83
C PHE A 207 19.86 -38.17 1.85
N VAL A 208 19.61 -39.44 1.56
CA VAL A 208 18.53 -39.85 0.66
C VAL A 208 17.19 -39.41 1.24
N LEU A 209 16.94 -39.63 2.54
CA LEU A 209 15.73 -39.15 3.21
C LEU A 209 15.62 -37.63 3.16
N ALA A 210 16.70 -36.89 3.42
CA ALA A 210 16.73 -35.44 3.32
C ALA A 210 16.48 -34.94 1.88
N SER A 211 17.02 -35.63 0.88
CA SER A 211 16.84 -35.34 -0.56
C SER A 211 15.39 -35.57 -0.98
N LEU A 212 14.82 -36.73 -0.63
CA LEU A 212 13.42 -37.05 -0.89
C LEU A 212 12.49 -36.06 -0.20
N TYR A 213 12.83 -35.65 1.03
CA TYR A 213 12.09 -34.61 1.75
C TYR A 213 12.21 -33.24 1.08
N MET A 214 13.39 -32.85 0.58
CA MET A 214 13.57 -31.61 -0.21
C MET A 214 12.75 -31.63 -1.49
N VAL A 215 12.74 -32.76 -2.22
CA VAL A 215 11.88 -32.95 -3.41
C VAL A 215 10.41 -32.87 -3.04
N TYR A 216 9.99 -33.48 -1.92
CA TYR A 216 8.63 -33.37 -1.39
C TYR A 216 8.26 -31.92 -1.04
N LEU A 217 9.15 -31.18 -0.37
CA LEU A 217 8.95 -29.76 -0.05
C LEU A 217 8.83 -28.92 -1.33
N PHE A 218 9.68 -29.17 -2.34
CA PHE A 218 9.61 -28.49 -3.63
C PHE A 218 8.32 -28.80 -4.39
N TYR A 219 7.91 -30.08 -4.41
CA TYR A 219 6.63 -30.50 -4.99
C TYR A 219 5.45 -29.82 -4.29
N ARG A 220 5.48 -29.73 -2.95
CA ARG A 220 4.46 -29.02 -2.16
C ARG A 220 4.47 -27.52 -2.44
N PHE A 221 5.64 -26.90 -2.53
CA PHE A 221 5.78 -25.48 -2.89
C PHE A 221 5.14 -25.17 -4.26
N ASN A 222 5.31 -26.08 -5.23
CA ASN A 222 4.63 -25.99 -6.53
C ASN A 222 3.10 -26.17 -6.41
N GLN A 223 2.61 -27.02 -5.48
CA GLN A 223 1.17 -27.17 -5.22
C GLN A 223 0.54 -25.94 -4.52
N TYR A 224 1.35 -25.10 -3.85
CA TYR A 224 0.93 -23.85 -3.23
C TYR A 224 1.14 -22.63 -4.14
N ASN A 225 1.17 -22.82 -5.46
CA ASN A 225 1.32 -21.73 -6.44
C ASN A 225 2.48 -20.78 -6.14
N PHE A 226 3.58 -21.31 -5.62
CA PHE A 226 4.81 -20.56 -5.31
C PHE A 226 4.69 -19.54 -4.15
N GLY A 227 3.60 -19.57 -3.37
CA GLY A 227 3.49 -18.88 -2.08
C GLY A 227 3.66 -19.86 -0.92
N ILE A 228 4.49 -19.52 0.08
CA ILE A 228 4.71 -20.40 1.23
C ILE A 228 3.54 -20.27 2.25
N ASN A 229 2.86 -19.13 2.27
CA ASN A 229 1.77 -18.79 3.18
C ASN A 229 0.45 -18.54 2.43
N PRO A 230 -0.64 -19.26 2.73
CA PRO A 230 -1.94 -19.05 2.08
C PRO A 230 -2.50 -17.62 2.20
N GLY A 231 -2.34 -16.99 3.36
CA GLY A 231 -2.86 -15.63 3.62
C GLY A 231 -4.39 -15.56 3.75
N THR A 232 -5.04 -16.69 4.05
CA THR A 232 -6.49 -16.77 4.33
C THR A 232 -6.85 -16.06 5.62
N LYS A 233 -6.06 -16.23 6.69
CA LYS A 233 -6.29 -15.54 7.97
C LYS A 233 -6.18 -14.03 7.87
N PHE A 234 -5.31 -13.55 6.99
CA PHE A 234 -5.19 -12.12 6.72
C PHE A 234 -6.42 -11.58 5.99
N GLN A 235 -6.92 -12.30 4.98
CA GLN A 235 -8.16 -11.93 4.29
C GLN A 235 -9.38 -11.97 5.22
N GLU A 236 -9.54 -13.02 6.01
CA GLU A 236 -10.61 -13.13 7.03
C GLU A 236 -10.57 -11.97 8.04
N PHE A 237 -9.36 -11.52 8.42
CA PHE A 237 -9.20 -10.34 9.27
C PHE A 237 -9.73 -9.08 8.58
N LEU A 238 -9.39 -8.83 7.31
CA LEU A 238 -9.89 -7.68 6.57
C LEU A 238 -11.42 -7.72 6.46
N GLU A 239 -11.99 -8.85 6.08
CA GLU A 239 -13.44 -9.05 5.95
C GLU A 239 -14.16 -8.75 7.26
N LYS A 240 -13.71 -9.34 8.36
CA LYS A 240 -14.31 -9.16 9.68
C LYS A 240 -14.28 -7.71 10.17
N GLU A 241 -13.19 -6.98 9.92
CA GLU A 241 -13.10 -5.58 10.32
C GLU A 241 -13.93 -4.68 9.38
N LEU A 242 -13.94 -4.94 8.07
CA LEU A 242 -14.81 -4.24 7.12
C LEU A 242 -16.29 -4.45 7.44
N GLU A 243 -16.72 -5.67 7.74
CA GLU A 243 -18.09 -5.99 8.19
C GLU A 243 -18.46 -5.18 9.44
N SER A 244 -17.53 -5.03 10.40
CA SER A 244 -17.79 -4.22 11.59
C SER A 244 -17.94 -2.72 11.31
N PHE A 245 -17.50 -2.25 10.14
CA PHE A 245 -17.74 -0.91 9.64
C PHE A 245 -18.92 -0.81 8.67
N GLY A 246 -19.62 -1.92 8.39
CA GLY A 246 -20.73 -2.00 7.43
C GLY A 246 -20.32 -2.17 5.97
N VAL A 247 -19.07 -2.58 5.70
CA VAL A 247 -18.54 -2.77 4.35
C VAL A 247 -18.46 -4.26 4.02
N GLU A 248 -19.38 -4.74 3.19
CA GLU A 248 -19.41 -6.13 2.72
C GLU A 248 -19.10 -6.23 1.21
N SER A 249 -19.27 -5.12 0.50
CA SER A 249 -19.16 -5.01 -0.95
C SER A 249 -18.40 -3.75 -1.35
N GLN A 250 -17.96 -3.73 -2.60
CA GLN A 250 -17.34 -2.58 -3.24
C GLN A 250 -18.27 -1.37 -3.24
N GLU A 251 -19.56 -1.59 -3.46
CA GLU A 251 -20.59 -0.53 -3.42
C GLU A 251 -20.68 0.14 -2.04
N HIS A 252 -20.65 -0.64 -0.94
CA HIS A 252 -20.66 -0.05 0.40
C HIS A 252 -19.41 0.79 0.69
N LEU A 253 -18.24 0.37 0.17
CA LEU A 253 -17.01 1.13 0.33
C LEU A 253 -17.05 2.42 -0.51
N ASP A 254 -17.60 2.37 -1.71
CA ASP A 254 -17.82 3.53 -2.58
C ASP A 254 -18.74 4.56 -1.91
N GLU A 255 -19.84 4.13 -1.28
CA GLU A 255 -20.74 5.01 -0.54
C GLU A 255 -20.03 5.75 0.62
N LYS A 256 -19.20 5.04 1.38
CA LYS A 256 -18.41 5.64 2.47
C LYS A 256 -17.32 6.57 1.96
N ALA A 257 -16.64 6.20 0.89
CA ALA A 257 -15.58 6.99 0.29
C ALA A 257 -16.11 8.27 -0.38
N LYS A 258 -17.31 8.22 -0.97
CA LYS A 258 -18.06 9.40 -1.45
C LYS A 258 -18.31 10.37 -0.30
N GLY A 259 -18.87 9.87 0.81
CA GLY A 259 -19.24 10.70 1.95
C GLY A 259 -20.32 11.73 1.59
N LYS A 260 -20.71 12.54 2.59
CA LYS A 260 -21.78 13.57 2.45
C LYS A 260 -21.28 14.99 2.72
N THR A 261 -19.96 15.18 2.69
CA THR A 261 -19.31 16.44 3.06
C THR A 261 -19.69 17.56 2.09
N GLN A 262 -20.08 18.70 2.66
CA GLN A 262 -20.22 19.95 1.92
C GLN A 262 -18.90 20.73 2.01
N PHE A 263 -18.35 21.08 0.85
CA PHE A 263 -17.05 21.74 0.79
C PHE A 263 -17.19 23.25 0.72
N GLN A 264 -16.23 23.93 1.33
CA GLN A 264 -16.02 25.36 1.22
C GLN A 264 -14.75 25.63 0.42
N PHE A 265 -14.86 26.61 -0.46
CA PHE A 265 -13.80 27.03 -1.36
C PHE A 265 -13.33 28.42 -0.96
N ASN A 266 -12.01 28.62 -0.85
CA ASN A 266 -11.45 29.95 -0.66
C ASN A 266 -11.16 30.63 -2.02
N PRO A 267 -11.96 31.59 -2.50
CA PRO A 267 -11.73 32.21 -3.81
C PRO A 267 -10.55 33.20 -3.84
N GLU A 268 -10.05 33.66 -2.69
CA GLU A 268 -9.03 34.73 -2.58
C GLU A 268 -7.58 34.26 -2.78
N SER A 269 -7.36 33.17 -3.52
CA SER A 269 -5.99 32.73 -3.81
C SER A 269 -5.26 33.78 -4.68
N THR A 270 -4.25 34.41 -4.08
CA THR A 270 -3.64 35.68 -4.52
C THR A 270 -2.72 35.57 -5.74
N TYR A 271 -2.53 34.37 -6.31
CA TYR A 271 -1.62 34.18 -7.44
C TYR A 271 -2.16 34.72 -8.78
N ARG A 272 -3.41 35.20 -8.83
CA ARG A 272 -4.04 35.74 -10.04
C ARG A 272 -3.51 37.08 -10.55
N SER A 273 -2.55 37.74 -9.90
CA SER A 273 -2.23 39.12 -10.27
C SER A 273 -1.21 39.32 -11.40
N ASN A 274 -0.49 38.31 -11.91
CA ASN A 274 0.60 38.57 -12.88
C ASN A 274 0.80 37.60 -14.06
N VAL A 275 -0.01 36.54 -14.23
CA VAL A 275 0.21 35.57 -15.33
C VAL A 275 -0.68 35.83 -16.56
N SER A 276 -1.67 36.72 -16.43
CA SER A 276 -2.62 37.04 -17.51
C SER A 276 -2.05 38.05 -18.53
N GLN A 277 -0.91 37.77 -19.18
CA GLN A 277 -0.55 38.51 -20.40
C GLN A 277 0.09 37.71 -21.55
N ASN A 278 0.41 36.41 -21.45
CA ASN A 278 1.03 35.70 -22.58
C ASN A 278 0.66 34.20 -22.69
N LEU A 279 -0.63 33.86 -22.71
CA LEU A 279 -1.06 32.53 -23.17
C LEU A 279 -2.12 32.72 -24.24
N GLU A 280 -1.85 32.20 -25.44
CA GLU A 280 -2.79 32.22 -26.56
C GLU A 280 -4.07 31.46 -26.20
N PRO A 281 -5.25 31.96 -26.62
CA PRO A 281 -6.53 31.35 -26.30
C PRO A 281 -6.84 30.25 -27.32
N ASP A 282 -6.32 29.04 -27.12
CA ASP A 282 -6.80 27.88 -27.89
C ASP A 282 -6.77 26.60 -27.04
N ALA A 283 -7.63 26.56 -26.02
CA ALA A 283 -8.03 25.34 -25.31
C ALA A 283 -9.29 25.58 -24.46
N THR A 284 -10.31 26.22 -25.01
CA THR A 284 -11.62 26.35 -24.36
C THR A 284 -12.72 26.06 -25.35
N ALA A 285 -13.22 24.83 -25.29
CA ALA A 285 -14.59 24.40 -25.59
C ALA A 285 -14.54 22.96 -26.09
N ASP A 286 -14.80 22.00 -25.21
CA ASP A 286 -15.49 20.78 -25.63
C ASP A 286 -16.19 20.17 -24.41
N LEU A 287 -17.40 20.70 -24.21
CA LEU A 287 -18.63 20.00 -23.87
C LEU A 287 -18.56 18.91 -22.79
N VAL A 288 -18.90 19.34 -21.57
CA VAL A 288 -19.53 18.50 -20.56
C VAL A 288 -20.93 18.10 -21.06
N GLN A 289 -21.17 16.81 -21.28
CA GLN A 289 -22.52 16.25 -21.25
C GLN A 289 -22.59 15.23 -20.10
N GLU A 290 -23.43 15.54 -19.13
CA GLU A 290 -23.88 14.66 -18.05
C GLU A 290 -24.65 13.47 -18.62
N VAL A 291 -24.34 12.24 -18.18
CA VAL A 291 -25.26 11.10 -18.30
C VAL A 291 -25.06 10.14 -17.11
N GLN A 292 -26.14 9.89 -16.35
CA GLN A 292 -26.27 8.82 -15.35
C GLN A 292 -26.18 7.44 -16.04
N VAL A 293 -25.30 6.56 -15.56
CA VAL A 293 -25.14 5.20 -16.12
C VAL A 293 -26.00 4.21 -15.33
N ASP A 294 -27.30 4.20 -15.62
CA ASP A 294 -28.25 3.19 -15.14
C ASP A 294 -28.89 2.45 -16.33
N GLN A 295 -28.11 1.88 -17.27
CA GLN A 295 -28.60 0.92 -18.30
C GLN A 295 -27.43 0.14 -18.96
N PRO A 296 -27.67 -1.07 -19.52
CA PRO A 296 -26.62 -1.91 -20.12
C PRO A 296 -26.04 -1.27 -21.39
N VAL A 297 -24.71 -1.31 -21.50
CA VAL A 297 -23.90 -0.49 -22.42
C VAL A 297 -23.94 -1.02 -23.85
N GLU A 298 -24.63 -0.32 -24.76
CA GLU A 298 -24.72 -0.70 -26.20
C GLU A 298 -23.76 0.05 -27.14
N ASN A 299 -23.03 1.10 -26.72
CA ASN A 299 -22.23 1.90 -27.66
C ASN A 299 -20.75 2.05 -27.27
N LEU A 300 -19.89 1.28 -27.96
CA LEU A 300 -18.44 1.23 -27.76
C LEU A 300 -17.70 2.54 -28.09
N ASP A 301 -18.21 3.38 -28.99
CA ASP A 301 -17.49 4.58 -29.42
C ASP A 301 -17.64 5.76 -28.45
N GLU A 302 -18.75 5.81 -27.68
CA GLU A 302 -18.86 6.73 -26.54
C GLU A 302 -17.96 6.33 -25.38
N VAL A 303 -17.82 5.02 -25.12
CA VAL A 303 -16.90 4.49 -24.11
C VAL A 303 -15.46 4.85 -24.47
N LYS A 304 -15.04 4.69 -25.73
CA LYS A 304 -13.68 5.04 -26.20
C LYS A 304 -13.31 6.51 -26.05
N LYS A 305 -14.29 7.42 -26.19
CA LYS A 305 -14.05 8.87 -26.04
C LYS A 305 -14.04 9.29 -24.56
N LYS A 306 -14.90 8.67 -23.73
CA LYS A 306 -15.01 8.89 -22.28
C LYS A 306 -13.83 8.27 -21.51
N SER A 307 -13.42 7.04 -21.82
CA SER A 307 -12.33 6.29 -21.16
C SER A 307 -10.98 6.99 -21.26
N LYS A 308 -10.63 7.53 -22.43
CA LYS A 308 -9.36 8.22 -22.69
C LYS A 308 -9.21 9.48 -21.84
N LEU A 309 -10.32 10.09 -21.44
CA LEU A 309 -10.36 11.28 -20.59
C LEU A 309 -10.39 10.93 -19.09
N THR A 310 -11.11 9.87 -18.72
CA THR A 310 -11.18 9.29 -17.37
C THR A 310 -9.88 8.58 -16.96
N LEU A 311 -8.99 8.24 -17.89
CA LEU A 311 -7.74 7.54 -17.54
C LEU A 311 -6.72 8.40 -16.77
N TYR A 312 -6.87 9.73 -16.77
CA TYR A 312 -5.89 10.64 -16.15
C TYR A 312 -6.20 11.03 -14.70
N LEU A 313 -7.41 10.74 -14.21
CA LEU A 313 -7.88 10.92 -12.83
C LEU A 313 -9.10 10.02 -12.70
N ASN A 314 -9.45 9.49 -11.53
CA ASN A 314 -10.68 8.70 -11.37
C ASN A 314 -11.92 9.64 -11.47
N VAL A 315 -12.24 10.12 -12.68
CA VAL A 315 -13.25 11.17 -12.96
C VAL A 315 -14.68 10.63 -12.94
N GLU A 316 -14.88 9.33 -12.73
CA GLU A 316 -16.23 8.77 -12.57
C GLU A 316 -16.86 9.15 -11.22
N ASN A 317 -16.03 9.44 -10.19
CA ASN A 317 -16.47 9.62 -8.81
C ASN A 317 -16.65 11.10 -8.43
N LYS A 318 -17.66 11.74 -9.02
CA LYS A 318 -18.00 13.15 -8.77
C LYS A 318 -18.84 13.32 -7.51
N LEU A 319 -18.63 14.43 -6.79
CA LEU A 319 -19.46 14.84 -5.66
C LEU A 319 -20.57 15.80 -6.13
N GLU A 320 -21.79 15.27 -6.21
CA GLU A 320 -22.99 16.06 -6.54
C GLU A 320 -23.13 17.27 -5.62
N GLY A 321 -23.38 18.44 -6.21
CA GLY A 321 -23.56 19.70 -5.48
C GLY A 321 -22.26 20.42 -5.05
N ASN A 322 -21.08 19.87 -5.35
CA ASN A 322 -19.77 20.48 -5.04
C ASN A 322 -19.03 20.91 -6.32
N GLN A 323 -19.62 21.85 -7.06
CA GLN A 323 -19.01 22.45 -8.26
C GLN A 323 -18.03 23.55 -7.86
N LEU A 324 -16.83 23.51 -8.45
CA LEU A 324 -15.89 24.63 -8.41
C LEU A 324 -16.27 25.63 -9.52
N PRO A 325 -15.73 26.87 -9.51
CA PRO A 325 -15.94 27.81 -10.61
C PRO A 325 -15.63 27.14 -11.98
N ASP A 326 -16.36 27.50 -13.04
CA ASP A 326 -16.45 26.80 -14.34
C ASP A 326 -15.11 26.31 -14.93
N GLU A 327 -13.99 26.96 -14.59
CA GLU A 327 -12.64 26.64 -15.06
C GLU A 327 -11.92 25.49 -14.32
N TYR A 328 -12.46 25.02 -13.18
CA TYR A 328 -11.84 24.03 -12.27
C TYR A 328 -12.60 22.69 -12.18
N GLY A 329 -13.87 22.63 -12.61
CA GLY A 329 -14.67 21.39 -12.64
C GLY A 329 -15.28 20.99 -11.30
N GLU A 330 -15.49 19.69 -11.08
CA GLU A 330 -16.13 19.15 -9.87
C GLU A 330 -15.11 18.48 -8.94
N ILE A 331 -15.39 18.51 -7.63
CA ILE A 331 -14.60 17.79 -6.65
C ILE A 331 -14.83 16.28 -6.82
N ALA A 332 -13.74 15.51 -6.94
CA ALA A 332 -13.78 14.06 -7.10
C ALA A 332 -13.18 13.34 -5.89
N TRP A 333 -13.81 12.24 -5.48
CA TRP A 333 -13.32 11.34 -4.43
C TRP A 333 -12.77 10.06 -5.04
N ASP A 334 -11.85 9.39 -4.34
CA ASP A 334 -11.20 8.20 -4.89
C ASP A 334 -10.49 7.37 -3.80
N TYR A 335 -10.37 6.07 -4.03
CA TYR A 335 -9.38 5.23 -3.38
C TYR A 335 -8.80 4.24 -4.39
N SER A 336 -7.49 3.96 -4.28
CA SER A 336 -6.80 3.08 -5.22
C SER A 336 -5.83 2.14 -4.51
N PHE A 337 -5.87 0.87 -4.88
CA PHE A 337 -4.96 -0.19 -4.43
C PHE A 337 -4.14 -0.70 -5.61
N VAL A 338 -2.82 -0.70 -5.50
CA VAL A 338 -1.96 -1.16 -6.59
C VAL A 338 -1.55 -2.61 -6.39
N ALA A 339 -1.72 -3.42 -7.44
CA ALA A 339 -1.28 -4.80 -7.53
C ALA A 339 -0.54 -5.04 -8.86
N THR A 340 0.08 -6.20 -9.01
CA THR A 340 0.71 -6.62 -10.27
C THR A 340 0.07 -7.91 -10.75
N ASP A 341 -0.43 -7.94 -11.99
CA ASP A 341 -0.87 -9.18 -12.65
C ASP A 341 0.30 -9.79 -13.41
N ILE A 342 0.85 -10.90 -12.90
CA ILE A 342 1.96 -11.59 -13.55
C ILE A 342 1.53 -12.50 -14.69
N ASN A 343 0.25 -12.89 -14.77
CA ASN A 343 -0.24 -13.65 -15.91
C ASN A 343 -0.50 -12.74 -17.10
N ASN A 344 -0.92 -11.50 -16.81
CA ASN A 344 -1.08 -10.47 -17.83
C ASN A 344 0.09 -9.49 -17.97
N GLU A 345 1.15 -9.64 -17.17
CA GLU A 345 2.38 -8.84 -17.24
C GLU A 345 2.11 -7.32 -17.14
N THR A 346 1.24 -6.89 -16.22
CA THR A 346 0.87 -5.47 -16.11
C THR A 346 0.58 -5.02 -14.68
N LYS A 347 0.68 -3.70 -14.46
CA LYS A 347 0.22 -3.03 -13.25
C LYS A 347 -1.31 -2.95 -13.23
N VAL A 348 -1.90 -3.24 -12.08
CA VAL A 348 -3.34 -3.20 -11.85
C VAL A 348 -3.63 -2.20 -10.74
N VAL A 349 -4.61 -1.32 -10.96
CA VAL A 349 -5.10 -0.31 -10.03
C VAL A 349 -6.55 -0.66 -9.71
N LEU A 350 -6.78 -1.19 -8.52
CA LEU A 350 -8.10 -1.65 -8.05
C LEU A 350 -8.75 -0.54 -7.21
N PRO A 351 -10.08 -0.37 -7.26
CA PRO A 351 -11.07 -1.21 -7.94
C PRO A 351 -11.24 -0.92 -9.44
N LEU A 352 -10.65 0.17 -9.98
CA LEU A 352 -10.87 0.62 -11.37
C LEU A 352 -10.64 -0.48 -12.41
N ASP A 353 -9.54 -1.22 -12.30
CA ASP A 353 -9.21 -2.33 -13.21
C ASP A 353 -9.93 -3.64 -12.85
N GLY A 354 -10.76 -3.66 -11.81
CA GLY A 354 -11.62 -4.79 -11.45
C GLY A 354 -12.53 -5.22 -12.61
N ARG A 355 -13.00 -4.26 -13.40
CA ARG A 355 -13.76 -4.49 -14.65
C ARG A 355 -13.04 -5.36 -15.69
N LEU A 356 -11.71 -5.50 -15.61
CA LEU A 356 -10.93 -6.37 -16.49
C LEU A 356 -11.02 -7.86 -16.09
N TYR A 357 -11.60 -8.14 -14.91
CA TYR A 357 -11.65 -9.48 -14.33
C TYR A 357 -13.06 -9.92 -13.91
N PHE A 358 -13.89 -8.99 -13.44
CA PHE A 358 -15.21 -9.28 -12.86
C PHE A 358 -16.33 -8.70 -13.72
N GLU A 359 -17.38 -9.49 -13.96
CA GLU A 359 -18.58 -9.02 -14.66
C GLU A 359 -19.36 -8.00 -13.82
N ASN A 360 -19.45 -8.22 -12.50
CA ASN A 360 -20.06 -7.29 -11.56
C ASN A 360 -19.11 -6.99 -10.40
N GLN A 361 -18.37 -5.89 -10.52
CA GLN A 361 -17.41 -5.45 -9.50
C GLN A 361 -18.06 -4.90 -8.23
N LYS A 362 -19.32 -4.44 -8.28
CA LYS A 362 -20.02 -3.81 -7.15
C LYS A 362 -20.20 -4.77 -5.96
N ASN A 363 -20.33 -6.06 -6.25
CA ASN A 363 -20.55 -7.10 -5.24
C ASN A 363 -19.24 -7.69 -4.69
N ILE A 364 -18.07 -7.26 -5.20
CA ILE A 364 -16.79 -7.83 -4.76
C ILE A 364 -16.43 -7.24 -3.41
N ASN A 365 -16.08 -8.08 -2.44
CA ASN A 365 -15.57 -7.60 -1.16
C ASN A 365 -14.19 -6.93 -1.36
N PRO A 366 -13.98 -5.67 -0.93
CA PRO A 366 -12.72 -4.95 -1.09
C PRO A 366 -11.50 -5.64 -0.44
N SER A 367 -11.73 -6.55 0.52
CA SER A 367 -10.69 -7.43 1.09
C SER A 367 -9.89 -8.15 0.01
N ASN A 368 -10.53 -8.56 -1.09
CA ASN A 368 -9.89 -9.27 -2.20
C ASN A 368 -8.87 -8.39 -2.91
N TYR A 369 -9.17 -7.12 -3.09
CA TYR A 369 -8.27 -6.17 -3.77
C TYR A 369 -7.05 -5.85 -2.91
N VAL A 370 -7.25 -5.64 -1.61
CA VAL A 370 -6.13 -5.41 -0.69
C VAL A 370 -5.31 -6.69 -0.47
N ARG A 371 -5.95 -7.86 -0.41
CA ARG A 371 -5.25 -9.16 -0.36
C ARG A 371 -4.39 -9.40 -1.59
N ALA A 372 -4.84 -8.97 -2.77
CA ALA A 372 -4.04 -8.99 -4.00
C ALA A 372 -2.85 -8.01 -3.90
N SER A 373 -3.09 -6.78 -3.46
CA SER A 373 -2.04 -5.76 -3.25
C SER A 373 -1.00 -6.19 -2.21
N MET A 374 -1.36 -7.09 -1.28
CA MET A 374 -0.49 -7.62 -0.22
C MET A 374 0.09 -9.02 -0.48
N ALA A 375 -0.10 -9.57 -1.67
CA ALA A 375 0.40 -10.90 -2.03
C ALA A 375 1.91 -10.88 -2.33
N ILE A 376 2.74 -10.63 -1.29
CA ILE A 376 4.20 -10.53 -1.40
C ILE A 376 4.75 -11.81 -2.03
N PRO A 377 5.49 -11.73 -3.16
CA PRO A 377 6.03 -12.88 -3.84
C PRO A 377 6.82 -13.80 -2.91
N ILE A 378 6.72 -15.12 -3.12
CA ILE A 378 7.31 -16.17 -2.28
C ILE A 378 6.67 -16.28 -0.89
N PHE A 379 6.38 -15.16 -0.21
CA PHE A 379 5.80 -15.19 1.12
C PHE A 379 4.32 -15.61 1.07
N PHE A 380 3.46 -14.87 0.36
CA PHE A 380 2.02 -15.15 0.25
C PHE A 380 1.69 -15.89 -1.05
N GLU A 381 0.63 -16.71 -1.01
CA GLU A 381 -0.01 -17.20 -2.25
C GLU A 381 -0.51 -16.01 -3.08
N PRO A 382 -0.30 -16.02 -4.41
CA PRO A 382 -0.93 -15.06 -5.31
C PRO A 382 -2.45 -15.08 -5.18
N GLN A 383 -3.08 -13.92 -5.33
CA GLN A 383 -4.53 -13.83 -5.44
C GLN A 383 -4.93 -14.11 -6.90
N PHE A 384 -6.02 -14.84 -7.13
CA PHE A 384 -6.48 -15.19 -8.47
C PHE A 384 -7.78 -14.46 -8.76
N PHE A 385 -7.85 -13.75 -9.89
CA PHE A 385 -9.09 -13.14 -10.35
C PHE A 385 -9.58 -13.75 -11.67
N PRO A 386 -10.90 -13.95 -11.85
CA PRO A 386 -11.94 -13.82 -10.82
C PRO A 386 -11.95 -14.97 -9.80
N GLU A 387 -11.32 -16.09 -10.12
CA GLU A 387 -11.32 -17.31 -9.28
C GLU A 387 -10.04 -18.13 -9.53
N LYS A 388 -9.69 -18.98 -8.56
CA LYS A 388 -8.54 -19.89 -8.65
C LYS A 388 -8.77 -20.95 -9.74
N PRO A 389 -7.81 -21.21 -10.64
CA PRO A 389 -7.98 -22.20 -11.71
C PRO A 389 -8.08 -23.62 -11.16
N THR A 390 -8.89 -24.46 -11.80
CA THR A 390 -8.92 -25.91 -11.54
C THR A 390 -7.72 -26.59 -12.23
N LYS A 391 -7.28 -27.75 -11.73
CA LYS A 391 -6.05 -28.44 -12.19
C LYS A 391 -6.01 -28.74 -13.71
N ASN A 392 -7.17 -28.76 -14.38
CA ASN A 392 -7.30 -29.05 -15.81
C ASN A 392 -7.98 -27.91 -16.58
N HIS A 393 -7.89 -26.66 -16.10
CA HIS A 393 -8.58 -25.51 -16.72
C HIS A 393 -8.18 -25.37 -18.20
N PRO A 394 -9.07 -25.70 -19.16
CA PRO A 394 -8.83 -25.37 -20.56
C PRO A 394 -9.07 -23.86 -20.64
N GLY A 395 -8.05 -23.08 -21.02
CA GLY A 395 -8.15 -21.61 -21.07
C GLY A 395 -9.47 -21.19 -21.70
N LYS A 396 -10.26 -20.39 -20.97
CA LYS A 396 -11.58 -19.99 -21.44
C LYS A 396 -11.43 -19.02 -22.62
N ASN A 397 -12.33 -19.11 -23.59
CA ASN A 397 -12.46 -18.07 -24.60
C ASN A 397 -12.87 -16.77 -23.91
N ILE A 398 -12.00 -15.78 -23.99
CA ILE A 398 -12.22 -14.44 -23.45
C ILE A 398 -13.20 -13.71 -24.39
N PRO A 399 -14.30 -13.13 -23.88
CA PRO A 399 -15.20 -12.31 -24.68
C PRO A 399 -14.44 -11.20 -25.41
N GLU A 400 -14.83 -10.91 -26.66
CA GLU A 400 -14.11 -9.92 -27.48
C GLU A 400 -14.16 -8.52 -26.87
N GLN A 401 -15.30 -8.15 -26.28
CA GLN A 401 -15.47 -6.91 -25.51
C GLN A 401 -14.46 -6.79 -24.37
N LEU A 402 -14.19 -7.88 -23.65
CA LEU A 402 -13.21 -7.87 -22.57
C LEU A 402 -11.79 -7.66 -23.10
N LYS A 403 -11.44 -8.29 -24.23
CA LYS A 403 -10.14 -8.06 -24.88
C LYS A 403 -9.99 -6.61 -25.35
N GLU A 404 -11.06 -5.98 -25.81
CA GLU A 404 -11.08 -4.55 -26.16
C GLU A 404 -10.78 -3.67 -24.95
N LEU A 405 -11.39 -3.95 -23.79
CA LEU A 405 -11.07 -3.25 -22.54
C LEU A 405 -9.59 -3.43 -22.17
N TRP A 406 -9.03 -4.64 -22.31
CA TRP A 406 -7.61 -4.87 -22.06
C TRP A 406 -6.68 -4.10 -23.01
N GLU A 407 -7.02 -4.03 -24.29
CA GLU A 407 -6.27 -3.23 -25.27
C GLU A 407 -6.37 -1.73 -24.97
N GLU A 408 -7.55 -1.26 -24.59
CA GLU A 408 -7.83 0.14 -24.30
C GLU A 408 -7.18 0.62 -23.00
N PHE A 409 -7.41 -0.09 -21.89
CA PHE A 409 -6.98 0.35 -20.56
C PHE A 409 -5.55 -0.06 -20.21
N LYS A 410 -5.01 -1.09 -20.87
CA LYS A 410 -3.67 -1.63 -20.59
C LYS A 410 -2.72 -1.64 -21.77
N ALA A 411 -3.14 -1.11 -22.93
CA ALA A 411 -2.39 -1.17 -24.18
C ALA A 411 -1.95 -2.62 -24.52
N LYS A 412 -2.71 -3.61 -24.03
CA LYS A 412 -2.32 -5.01 -24.13
C LYS A 412 -2.92 -5.61 -25.40
N PRO A 413 -2.10 -6.17 -26.31
CA PRO A 413 -2.62 -6.75 -27.54
C PRO A 413 -3.63 -7.87 -27.25
N LYS A 414 -4.80 -7.83 -27.91
CA LYS A 414 -5.92 -8.75 -27.68
C LYS A 414 -5.51 -10.23 -27.65
N TYR A 415 -4.59 -10.64 -28.50
CA TYR A 415 -4.10 -12.03 -28.61
C TYR A 415 -3.19 -12.48 -27.45
N LYS A 416 -2.69 -11.54 -26.63
CA LYS A 416 -1.86 -11.83 -25.44
C LYS A 416 -2.66 -11.81 -24.14
N VAL A 417 -3.93 -11.40 -24.19
CA VAL A 417 -4.80 -11.33 -23.00
C VAL A 417 -5.05 -12.74 -22.49
N ARG A 418 -4.91 -12.93 -21.18
CA ARG A 418 -5.20 -14.19 -20.48
C ARG A 418 -6.51 -14.08 -19.73
N ASP A 419 -7.23 -15.18 -19.63
CA ASP A 419 -8.60 -15.26 -19.08
C ASP A 419 -8.65 -15.16 -17.55
N LYS A 420 -7.50 -15.25 -16.90
CA LYS A 420 -7.34 -15.18 -15.44
C LYS A 420 -6.22 -14.20 -15.08
N GLY A 421 -6.40 -13.46 -14.01
CA GLY A 421 -5.34 -12.70 -13.36
C GLY A 421 -4.62 -13.54 -12.32
N ILE A 422 -3.30 -13.42 -12.24
CA ILE A 422 -2.51 -13.92 -11.12
C ILE A 422 -1.88 -12.69 -10.46
N LEU A 423 -2.45 -12.28 -9.34
CA LEU A 423 -2.16 -11.01 -8.69
C LEU A 423 -1.17 -11.22 -7.56
N ILE A 424 -0.10 -10.44 -7.60
CA ILE A 424 0.91 -10.32 -6.54
C ILE A 424 0.99 -8.88 -6.07
N ASP A 425 1.78 -8.66 -5.01
CA ASP A 425 2.02 -7.34 -4.43
C ASP A 425 2.43 -6.29 -5.48
N GLY A 426 1.79 -5.12 -5.40
CA GLY A 426 1.98 -4.01 -6.34
C GLY A 426 3.38 -3.41 -6.30
N GLY A 427 4.09 -3.57 -5.18
CA GLY A 427 5.49 -3.18 -5.02
C GLY A 427 6.43 -3.94 -5.97
N SER A 428 5.95 -4.89 -6.76
CA SER A 428 6.75 -5.48 -7.84
C SER A 428 6.97 -4.50 -9.02
N LEU A 429 6.05 -3.55 -9.23
CA LEU A 429 6.10 -2.59 -10.35
C LEU A 429 6.00 -1.12 -9.90
N SER A 430 5.18 -0.80 -8.90
CA SER A 430 5.03 0.56 -8.37
C SER A 430 4.72 0.49 -6.86
N ASN A 431 5.73 0.82 -6.07
CA ASN A 431 5.63 0.78 -4.61
C ASN A 431 4.98 2.03 -4.03
N PHE A 432 5.12 3.16 -4.73
CA PHE A 432 4.67 4.47 -4.31
C PHE A 432 3.88 5.17 -5.44
N PRO A 433 2.55 4.93 -5.53
CA PRO A 433 1.76 5.23 -6.71
C PRO A 433 1.30 6.70 -6.78
N ILE A 434 2.21 7.65 -6.56
CA ILE A 434 1.92 9.09 -6.56
C ILE A 434 1.53 9.62 -7.94
N ASN A 435 1.98 8.94 -8.99
CA ASN A 435 1.62 9.24 -10.37
C ASN A 435 0.11 9.13 -10.64
N LEU A 436 -0.64 8.33 -9.87
CA LEU A 436 -2.10 8.22 -10.00
C LEU A 436 -2.83 9.54 -9.75
N PHE A 437 -2.21 10.47 -9.02
CA PHE A 437 -2.78 11.79 -8.73
C PHE A 437 -2.14 12.91 -9.55
N HIS A 438 -1.19 12.60 -10.42
CA HIS A 438 -0.60 13.60 -11.30
C HIS A 438 -1.59 14.04 -12.37
N ASN A 439 -1.95 15.32 -12.35
CA ASN A 439 -2.74 15.94 -13.40
C ASN A 439 -1.89 16.96 -14.18
N PRO A 440 -1.50 16.67 -15.43
CA PRO A 440 -0.73 17.63 -16.24
C PRO A 440 -1.57 18.84 -16.66
N LYS A 441 -2.91 18.76 -16.65
CA LYS A 441 -3.81 19.87 -17.04
C LYS A 441 -3.86 21.02 -16.02
N ILE A 442 -3.26 20.84 -14.84
CA ILE A 442 -3.08 21.91 -13.83
C ILE A 442 -1.85 22.76 -14.15
N SER A 443 -0.99 22.34 -15.08
CA SER A 443 0.17 23.14 -15.51
C SER A 443 -0.31 24.52 -16.03
N GLY A 444 0.26 25.60 -15.49
CA GLY A 444 -0.20 26.97 -15.75
C GLY A 444 -1.46 27.43 -15.00
N LYS A 445 -2.07 26.57 -14.17
CA LYS A 445 -3.19 26.89 -13.26
C LYS A 445 -2.74 26.77 -11.80
N GLU A 446 -3.47 27.42 -10.91
CA GLU A 446 -3.22 27.32 -9.46
C GLU A 446 -3.84 26.01 -8.91
N PRO A 447 -3.06 25.12 -8.28
CA PRO A 447 -3.62 23.91 -7.68
C PRO A 447 -4.44 24.28 -6.44
N ARG A 448 -5.58 23.61 -6.25
CA ARG A 448 -6.51 23.89 -5.14
C ARG A 448 -6.37 22.94 -3.95
N MET A 449 -5.71 21.81 -4.15
CA MET A 449 -5.42 20.81 -3.13
C MET A 449 -4.01 20.26 -3.30
N PRO A 450 -3.26 20.00 -2.23
CA PRO A 450 -1.99 19.32 -2.32
C PRO A 450 -2.17 17.82 -2.48
N ILE A 451 -1.16 17.21 -3.09
CA ILE A 451 -0.87 15.79 -2.97
C ILE A 451 0.16 15.65 -1.85
N MET A 452 -0.20 14.92 -0.80
CA MET A 452 0.68 14.54 0.29
C MET A 452 1.00 13.05 0.16
N GLY A 453 2.28 12.72 0.06
CA GLY A 453 2.76 11.38 -0.13
C GLY A 453 3.70 10.98 1.00
N VAL A 454 3.60 9.74 1.44
CA VAL A 454 4.48 9.20 2.49
C VAL A 454 5.19 7.93 2.02
N ARG A 455 6.51 7.94 2.17
CA ARG A 455 7.42 6.85 1.83
C ARG A 455 8.03 6.22 3.07
N ILE A 456 8.41 4.95 2.98
CA ILE A 456 9.03 4.18 4.05
C ILE A 456 10.46 3.87 3.65
N MET A 457 11.42 4.49 4.33
CA MET A 457 12.84 4.23 4.14
C MET A 457 13.28 3.09 5.07
N ASP A 458 13.50 1.90 4.51
CA ASP A 458 13.98 0.71 5.23
C ASP A 458 15.51 0.57 5.21
N GLU A 459 16.20 1.31 4.34
CA GLU A 459 17.66 1.40 4.26
C GLU A 459 18.14 2.81 4.68
N ASP A 460 19.23 2.86 5.45
CA ASP A 460 19.84 4.13 5.88
C ASP A 460 20.56 4.79 4.69
N PRO A 461 20.18 6.02 4.30
CA PRO A 461 20.79 6.71 3.16
C PRO A 461 22.27 7.05 3.37
N GLU A 462 22.76 7.14 4.62
CA GLU A 462 24.16 7.43 4.94
C GLU A 462 25.04 6.18 5.05
N GLU A 463 24.45 4.98 5.02
CA GLU A 463 25.20 3.74 5.14
C GLU A 463 26.08 3.51 3.90
N LYS A 464 27.40 3.64 4.07
CA LYS A 464 28.37 3.37 3.02
C LYS A 464 28.38 1.87 2.67
N ILE A 465 27.77 1.51 1.54
CA ILE A 465 27.84 0.13 1.02
C ILE A 465 29.30 -0.20 0.68
N PRO A 466 29.93 -1.19 1.34
CA PRO A 466 31.31 -1.54 1.04
C PRO A 466 31.43 -2.12 -0.38
N ILE A 467 32.26 -1.47 -1.21
CA ILE A 467 32.51 -1.77 -2.64
C ILE A 467 32.99 -3.22 -2.85
N THR A 468 33.52 -3.88 -1.81
CA THR A 468 34.26 -5.15 -1.90
C THR A 468 33.44 -6.41 -1.59
N LYS A 469 32.14 -6.30 -1.26
CA LYS A 469 31.35 -7.49 -0.92
C LYS A 469 30.99 -8.27 -2.20
N LYS A 470 31.58 -9.45 -2.41
CA LYS A 470 31.08 -10.42 -3.41
C LYS A 470 29.58 -10.63 -3.14
N MET A 471 28.74 -10.15 -4.05
CA MET A 471 27.29 -10.21 -3.92
C MET A 471 26.85 -11.68 -3.95
N SER A 472 26.09 -12.12 -2.95
CA SER A 472 25.50 -13.47 -2.99
C SER A 472 24.45 -13.54 -4.09
N PHE A 473 24.15 -14.74 -4.61
CA PHE A 473 23.05 -14.95 -5.56
C PHE A 473 21.71 -14.36 -5.05
N THR A 474 21.44 -14.50 -3.75
CA THR A 474 20.25 -13.92 -3.11
C THR A 474 20.29 -12.40 -3.06
N GLY A 475 21.46 -11.80 -2.80
CA GLY A 475 21.62 -10.35 -2.85
C GLY A 475 21.45 -9.80 -4.27
N PHE A 476 21.90 -10.55 -5.28
CA PHE A 476 21.70 -10.22 -6.69
C PHE A 476 20.23 -10.27 -7.09
N ALA A 477 19.52 -11.36 -6.76
CA ALA A 477 18.08 -11.49 -7.01
C ALA A 477 17.28 -10.39 -6.29
N GLY A 478 17.61 -10.09 -5.03
CA GLY A 478 16.98 -9.00 -4.28
C GLY A 478 17.22 -7.62 -4.94
N LYS A 479 18.43 -7.34 -5.42
CA LYS A 479 18.74 -6.10 -6.14
C LYS A 479 17.94 -5.96 -7.44
N ILE A 480 17.72 -7.04 -8.19
CA ILE A 480 16.85 -7.05 -9.38
C ILE A 480 15.41 -6.67 -8.99
N ILE A 481 14.85 -7.33 -7.97
CA ILE A 481 13.49 -7.06 -7.50
C ILE A 481 13.37 -5.60 -7.03
N ASN A 482 14.30 -5.10 -6.22
CA ASN A 482 14.30 -3.72 -5.76
C ASN A 482 14.44 -2.71 -6.91
N THR A 483 15.18 -3.07 -7.96
CA THR A 483 15.30 -2.23 -9.15
C THR A 483 13.97 -2.15 -9.90
N LEU A 484 13.27 -3.28 -10.09
CA LEU A 484 11.95 -3.30 -10.72
C LEU A 484 10.92 -2.50 -9.90
N ARG A 485 10.90 -2.72 -8.58
CA ARG A 485 10.05 -2.05 -7.59
C ARG A 485 10.14 -0.52 -7.65
N ASN A 486 11.36 0.00 -7.81
CA ASN A 486 11.63 1.43 -7.69
C ASN A 486 11.70 2.15 -9.06
N ASN A 487 11.84 1.42 -10.17
CA ASN A 487 12.15 2.04 -11.47
C ASN A 487 11.01 2.93 -12.00
N GLU A 488 9.77 2.48 -11.95
CA GLU A 488 8.62 3.26 -12.44
C GLU A 488 8.47 4.55 -11.64
N ASP A 489 8.43 4.44 -10.31
CA ASP A 489 8.24 5.57 -9.40
C ASP A 489 9.40 6.58 -9.49
N ASN A 490 10.65 6.09 -9.54
CA ASN A 490 11.82 6.96 -9.72
C ASN A 490 11.83 7.65 -11.07
N SER A 491 11.43 6.97 -12.15
CA SER A 491 11.34 7.57 -13.49
C SER A 491 10.31 8.70 -13.51
N PHE A 492 9.15 8.49 -12.86
CA PHE A 492 8.14 9.52 -12.72
C PHE A 492 8.64 10.72 -11.90
N LEU A 493 9.29 10.49 -10.76
CA LEU A 493 9.83 11.54 -9.90
C LEU A 493 11.02 12.29 -10.52
N ALA A 494 11.79 11.65 -11.39
CA ALA A 494 12.86 12.30 -12.14
C ALA A 494 12.32 13.33 -13.14
N ILE A 495 11.17 13.03 -13.76
CA ILE A 495 10.47 13.95 -14.68
C ILE A 495 9.69 15.01 -13.89
N ASN A 496 9.20 14.67 -12.69
CA ASN A 496 8.39 15.55 -11.85
C ASN A 496 9.05 15.83 -10.48
N PRO A 497 10.20 16.53 -10.43
CA PRO A 497 10.97 16.73 -9.20
C PRO A 497 10.25 17.55 -8.13
N PHE A 498 9.22 18.30 -8.52
CA PHE A 498 8.34 19.02 -7.59
C PHE A 498 7.82 18.13 -6.46
N TYR A 499 7.34 16.92 -6.77
CA TYR A 499 6.74 16.04 -5.78
C TYR A 499 7.74 15.67 -4.68
N LYS A 500 8.98 15.38 -5.06
CA LYS A 500 10.06 15.03 -4.13
C LYS A 500 10.33 16.14 -3.11
N LYS A 501 10.20 17.40 -3.50
CA LYS A 501 10.51 18.55 -2.65
C LYS A 501 9.33 19.05 -1.82
N TYR A 502 8.12 19.01 -2.37
CA TYR A 502 6.96 19.68 -1.78
C TYR A 502 5.81 18.75 -1.38
N SER A 503 5.80 17.51 -1.87
CA SER A 503 4.68 16.58 -1.67
C SER A 503 5.03 15.34 -0.84
N ILE A 504 6.30 14.93 -0.81
CA ILE A 504 6.70 13.63 -0.25
C ILE A 504 7.39 13.82 1.10
N ALA A 505 6.96 13.05 2.10
CA ALA A 505 7.65 12.83 3.36
C ALA A 505 8.26 11.42 3.40
N ASP A 506 9.47 11.31 3.95
CA ASP A 506 10.17 10.04 4.10
C ASP A 506 10.18 9.64 5.59
N ILE A 507 9.66 8.45 5.91
CA ILE A 507 9.74 7.86 7.24
C ILE A 507 11.05 7.10 7.36
N SER A 508 11.90 7.50 8.31
CA SER A 508 13.15 6.82 8.65
C SER A 508 12.93 5.51 9.43
N ALA A 509 12.22 4.54 8.83
CA ALA A 509 11.91 3.26 9.48
C ALA A 509 13.17 2.44 9.80
N TYR A 510 14.25 2.62 9.05
CA TYR A 510 15.57 2.03 9.32
C TYR A 510 16.09 2.33 10.73
N GLU A 511 15.73 3.47 11.35
CA GLU A 511 16.10 3.82 12.73
C GLU A 511 15.61 2.77 13.74
N THR A 512 14.47 2.12 13.45
CA THR A 512 13.88 1.09 14.31
C THR A 512 14.57 -0.27 14.20
N LYS A 513 15.39 -0.47 13.15
CA LYS A 513 16.03 -1.76 12.78
C LYS A 513 15.04 -2.91 12.56
N VAL A 514 13.76 -2.60 12.41
CA VAL A 514 12.71 -3.59 12.12
C VAL A 514 12.78 -3.98 10.65
N ASN A 515 12.75 -5.28 10.38
CA ASN A 515 12.64 -5.79 9.01
C ASN A 515 11.18 -5.75 8.54
N TRP A 516 10.94 -5.35 7.29
CA TRP A 516 9.61 -5.24 6.69
C TRP A 516 8.85 -6.56 6.52
N LEU A 517 9.53 -7.70 6.62
CA LEU A 517 8.92 -9.04 6.66
C LEU A 517 8.75 -9.57 8.09
N ASN A 518 9.01 -8.79 9.14
CA ASN A 518 8.92 -9.25 10.53
C ASN A 518 7.48 -9.24 11.05
N PHE A 519 6.69 -10.27 10.75
CA PHE A 519 5.33 -10.44 11.28
C PHE A 519 5.27 -10.75 12.80
N GLY A 520 6.43 -10.79 13.46
CA GLY A 520 6.59 -11.12 14.87
C GLY A 520 6.80 -9.94 15.80
N LEU A 521 6.49 -8.70 15.38
CA LEU A 521 6.79 -7.46 16.10
C LEU A 521 6.38 -7.49 17.58
N SER A 522 7.31 -7.14 18.45
CA SER A 522 7.06 -6.81 19.84
C SER A 522 6.31 -5.47 19.96
N GLU A 523 5.65 -5.26 21.09
CA GLU A 523 4.93 -4.01 21.37
C GLU A 523 5.87 -2.79 21.29
N ALA A 524 7.12 -2.93 21.75
CA ALA A 524 8.12 -1.87 21.66
C ALA A 524 8.50 -1.54 20.19
N GLU A 525 8.64 -2.54 19.33
CA GLU A 525 8.89 -2.32 17.89
C GLU A 525 7.69 -1.65 17.21
N GLN A 526 6.46 -2.04 17.56
CA GLN A 526 5.25 -1.40 17.03
C GLN A 526 5.16 0.07 17.46
N LYS A 527 5.41 0.36 18.74
CA LYS A 527 5.48 1.74 19.28
C LYS A 527 6.56 2.56 18.58
N ALA A 528 7.76 2.00 18.39
CA ALA A 528 8.84 2.67 17.69
C ALA A 528 8.48 3.01 16.24
N LEU A 529 7.86 2.07 15.51
CA LEU A 529 7.37 2.31 14.15
C LEU A 529 6.32 3.43 14.10
N PHE A 530 5.38 3.41 15.04
CA PHE A 530 4.36 4.47 15.12
C PHE A 530 5.00 5.84 15.37
N LEU A 531 5.97 5.91 16.30
CA LEU A 531 6.65 7.14 16.69
C LEU A 531 7.51 7.73 15.55
N VAL A 532 8.21 6.92 14.75
CA VAL A 532 8.93 7.44 13.57
C VAL A 532 7.98 7.98 12.50
N GLY A 533 6.77 7.42 12.41
CA GLY A 533 5.69 7.96 11.59
C GLY A 533 5.24 9.36 12.05
N ILE A 534 5.01 9.53 13.36
CA ILE A 534 4.71 10.83 13.98
C ILE A 534 5.81 11.85 13.66
N LYS A 535 7.07 11.47 13.88
CA LYS A 535 8.24 12.32 13.64
C LYS A 535 8.29 12.81 12.18
N ALA A 536 8.09 11.92 11.23
CA ALA A 536 8.11 12.26 9.81
C ALA A 536 6.97 13.21 9.42
N ALA A 537 5.77 13.03 9.96
CA ALA A 537 4.64 13.91 9.69
C ALA A 537 4.84 15.31 10.29
N LEU A 538 5.27 15.39 11.55
CA LEU A 538 5.56 16.68 12.18
C LEU A 538 6.66 17.43 11.42
N THR A 539 7.76 16.75 11.07
CA THR A 539 8.85 17.34 10.27
C THR A 539 8.35 17.86 8.92
N TYR A 540 7.49 17.08 8.23
CA TYR A 540 6.93 17.49 6.94
C TYR A 540 6.04 18.73 7.07
N LEU A 541 5.12 18.74 8.04
CA LEU A 541 4.14 19.82 8.23
C LEU A 541 4.72 21.10 8.85
N GLU A 542 5.84 20.99 9.57
CA GLU A 542 6.62 22.17 9.98
C GLU A 542 7.15 22.94 8.77
N ASN A 543 7.62 22.21 7.75
CA ASN A 543 8.22 22.76 6.55
C ASN A 543 7.22 22.97 5.39
N PHE A 544 6.00 22.47 5.53
CA PHE A 544 4.96 22.62 4.51
C PHE A 544 4.42 24.06 4.50
N ASP A 545 4.47 24.69 3.32
CA ASP A 545 3.89 26.00 3.05
C ASP A 545 3.00 25.93 1.81
N TRP A 546 1.69 26.19 1.99
CA TRP A 546 0.70 26.05 0.93
C TRP A 546 0.89 27.06 -0.21
N GLU A 547 1.27 28.30 0.10
CA GLU A 547 1.50 29.32 -0.93
C GLU A 547 2.71 28.99 -1.81
N THR A 548 3.80 28.51 -1.19
CA THR A 548 4.96 28.00 -1.92
C THR A 548 4.59 26.77 -2.73
N TYR A 549 3.80 25.84 -2.19
CA TYR A 549 3.32 24.67 -2.93
C TYR A 549 2.59 25.08 -4.22
N LYS A 550 1.62 26.00 -4.11
CA LYS A 550 0.85 26.50 -5.26
C LYS A 550 1.74 27.15 -6.30
N LYS A 551 2.63 28.05 -5.87
CA LYS A 551 3.56 28.77 -6.74
C LYS A 551 4.51 27.84 -7.50
N GLU A 552 5.03 26.82 -6.83
CA GLU A 552 5.98 25.90 -7.48
C GLU A 552 5.28 24.87 -8.36
N ARG A 553 4.06 24.46 -7.99
CA ARG A 553 3.26 23.53 -8.79
C ARG A 553 2.70 24.16 -10.06
N SER A 554 2.36 25.46 -10.06
CA SER A 554 1.82 26.12 -11.25
C SER A 554 2.84 26.30 -12.37
N LYS A 555 4.15 26.23 -12.05
CA LYS A 555 5.26 26.32 -13.02
C LYS A 555 5.49 25.05 -13.83
N ILE A 556 4.95 23.91 -13.39
CA ILE A 556 5.14 22.58 -13.98
C ILE A 556 3.79 21.99 -14.34
#